data_AF-B4W3W7-F1
#
_entry.id   AF-B4W3W7-F1
#
_cell.length_a   1.000
_cell.length_b   1.000
_cell.length_c   1.000
_cell.angle_alpha   90.00
_cell.angle_beta   90.00
_cell.angle_gamma   90.00
#
_symmetry.space_group_name_H-M   'P 1'
#
loop_
_entity.id
_entity.type
_entity.pdbx_description
1 polymer ?
#
loop_
_entity_poly.entity_id
_entity_poly.type
_entity_poly.pdbx_seq_one_letter_code
_entity_poly.pdbx_strand_id
1 'polypeptide(L)'
;MSSTTSPLIQTLNPERWVGWSMDFIGAGYTGLLVKNGKFVRKLKPGRHFSFALPLLEQCELVLVDSKIRNLEILSQGDFLSRDQYLINISLNVMYQVVDARRVALELSDPIAALTSAVKDSLGVAVGQLRMEQLVNQGRVHIRQYLLDHAEISYSLGFALEDVRVSDINFPQTRGIIRQVEGMSARQEAEHEAALKMQIAEASRPVIPPPPIQHVNIVAPQSSNGNPAAFGTSPQPNSLPSAGESPANLPVRDKPVLAPTIIAQPASGVQAHLVHNASGATFNLSASTCTIGREPNNTLVLDDGLSSRYHAQITQSRDAQGQIQYQLIDVGSSNGTFVNGQRLTPHQPCTLTPGNIIRIGNQEWTFSRPHPPAPSPKSGRGGVG
;
A
#
# COMPACT_ATOMS: atom_id res chain seq x y z
N MET A 1 -9.71 3.75 -33.87
CA MET A 1 -9.80 2.27 -33.82
C MET A 1 -10.32 1.90 -32.46
N SER A 2 -11.64 1.68 -32.36
CA SER A 2 -12.33 1.37 -31.11
C SER A 2 -11.89 0.00 -30.64
N SER A 3 -11.12 -0.08 -29.57
CA SER A 3 -10.79 -1.33 -28.90
C SER A 3 -12.07 -1.87 -28.27
N THR A 4 -12.81 -2.69 -29.01
CA THR A 4 -14.00 -3.38 -28.52
C THR A 4 -13.56 -4.42 -27.50
N THR A 5 -13.31 -3.98 -26.27
CA THR A 5 -13.04 -4.85 -25.13
C THR A 5 -14.25 -5.78 -24.99
N SER A 6 -14.06 -7.08 -25.11
CA SER A 6 -15.15 -8.05 -24.99
C SER A 6 -15.89 -7.83 -23.66
N PRO A 7 -17.23 -7.77 -23.67
CA PRO A 7 -18.00 -7.54 -22.45
C PRO A 7 -17.77 -8.68 -21.45
N LEU A 8 -17.75 -8.34 -20.15
CA LEU A 8 -17.50 -9.30 -19.06
C LEU A 8 -18.57 -10.41 -19.03
N ILE A 9 -19.82 -10.03 -19.32
CA ILE A 9 -20.98 -10.90 -19.34
C ILE A 9 -21.64 -10.78 -20.71
N GLN A 10 -21.99 -11.91 -21.31
CA GLN A 10 -22.74 -12.00 -22.56
C GLN A 10 -23.92 -12.94 -22.35
N THR A 11 -25.14 -12.46 -22.55
CA THR A 11 -26.33 -13.31 -22.53
C THR A 11 -26.65 -13.75 -23.94
N LEU A 12 -26.69 -15.06 -24.15
CA LEU A 12 -27.07 -15.69 -25.41
C LEU A 12 -28.41 -16.39 -25.24
N ASN A 13 -29.30 -16.19 -26.19
CA ASN A 13 -30.53 -16.97 -26.32
C ASN A 13 -30.27 -18.08 -27.35
N PRO A 14 -30.03 -19.32 -26.91
CA PRO A 14 -29.69 -20.39 -27.83
C PRO A 14 -30.88 -20.74 -28.71
N GLU A 15 -30.66 -20.82 -30.03
CA GLU A 15 -31.67 -21.30 -30.97
C GLU A 15 -31.93 -22.79 -30.72
N ARG A 16 -33.19 -23.14 -30.46
CA ARG A 16 -33.60 -24.51 -30.11
C ARG A 16 -34.41 -25.14 -31.23
N TRP A 17 -33.93 -26.26 -31.76
CA TRP A 17 -34.68 -27.08 -32.71
C TRP A 17 -35.32 -28.26 -31.97
N VAL A 18 -36.66 -28.31 -31.95
CA VAL A 18 -37.44 -29.33 -31.20
C VAL A 18 -37.00 -29.40 -29.72
N GLY A 19 -36.74 -28.23 -29.13
CA GLY A 19 -36.33 -28.07 -27.73
C GLY A 19 -34.85 -28.31 -27.43
N TRP A 20 -34.08 -28.88 -28.37
CA TRP A 20 -32.65 -29.10 -28.22
C TRP A 20 -31.84 -27.89 -28.72
N SER A 21 -30.84 -27.47 -27.94
CA SER A 21 -29.75 -26.60 -28.39
C SER A 21 -28.41 -27.30 -28.23
N MET A 22 -27.47 -26.97 -29.13
CA MET A 22 -26.06 -27.29 -28.98
C MET A 22 -25.28 -26.00 -28.87
N ASP A 23 -24.70 -25.77 -27.69
CA ASP A 23 -24.00 -24.55 -27.36
C ASP A 23 -22.51 -24.83 -27.19
N PHE A 24 -21.67 -23.98 -27.77
CA PHE A 24 -20.23 -24.07 -27.62
C PHE A 24 -19.71 -22.96 -26.72
N ILE A 25 -19.03 -23.35 -25.65
CA ILE A 25 -18.39 -22.42 -24.72
C ILE A 25 -16.90 -22.40 -25.04
N GLY A 26 -16.42 -21.25 -25.51
CA GLY A 26 -15.00 -21.05 -25.84
C GLY A 26 -14.08 -21.15 -24.63
N ALA A 27 -12.81 -21.41 -24.89
CA ALA A 27 -11.77 -21.40 -23.86
C ALA A 27 -11.67 -20.01 -23.18
N GLY A 28 -11.65 -20.00 -21.85
CA GLY A 28 -11.66 -18.78 -21.04
C GLY A 28 -13.04 -18.16 -20.80
N TYR A 29 -14.12 -18.84 -21.19
CA TYR A 29 -15.48 -18.48 -20.77
C TYR A 29 -16.07 -19.56 -19.87
N THR A 30 -16.88 -19.14 -18.91
CA THR A 30 -17.73 -20.00 -18.11
C THR A 30 -19.18 -19.73 -18.49
N GLY A 31 -19.91 -20.76 -18.92
CA GLY A 31 -21.33 -20.63 -19.20
C GLY A 31 -22.19 -20.91 -17.98
N LEU A 32 -23.27 -20.17 -17.82
CA LEU A 32 -24.30 -20.39 -16.82
C LEU A 32 -25.61 -20.61 -17.56
N LEU A 33 -26.19 -21.80 -17.40
CA LEU A 33 -27.51 -22.10 -17.95
C LEU A 33 -28.57 -21.64 -16.94
N VAL A 34 -29.39 -20.69 -17.35
CA VAL A 34 -30.50 -20.15 -16.58
C VAL A 34 -31.80 -20.58 -17.27
N LYS A 35 -32.72 -21.17 -16.51
CA LYS A 35 -34.06 -21.53 -16.99
C LYS A 35 -35.11 -20.81 -16.17
N ASN A 36 -36.03 -20.09 -16.83
CA ASN A 36 -37.10 -19.32 -16.20
C ASN A 36 -36.58 -18.41 -15.07
N GLY A 37 -35.45 -17.73 -15.31
CA GLY A 37 -34.78 -16.86 -14.33
C GLY A 37 -34.07 -17.59 -13.17
N LYS A 38 -34.08 -18.93 -13.14
CA LYS A 38 -33.38 -19.73 -12.11
C LYS A 38 -32.11 -20.33 -12.66
N PHE A 39 -31.02 -20.21 -11.90
CA PHE A 39 -29.78 -20.90 -12.20
C PHE A 39 -29.97 -22.42 -12.16
N VAL A 40 -29.61 -23.09 -13.25
CA VAL A 40 -29.71 -24.56 -13.36
C VAL A 40 -28.35 -25.22 -13.27
N ARG A 41 -27.37 -24.76 -14.06
CA ARG A 41 -26.08 -25.44 -14.18
C ARG A 41 -24.94 -24.51 -14.60
N LYS A 42 -23.75 -24.73 -14.02
CA LYS A 42 -22.47 -24.16 -14.47
C LYS A 42 -21.86 -25.06 -15.54
N LEU A 43 -21.48 -24.49 -16.68
CA LEU A 43 -20.94 -25.17 -17.84
C LEU A 43 -19.48 -24.76 -18.05
N LYS A 44 -18.59 -25.76 -18.07
CA LYS A 44 -17.16 -25.57 -18.36
C LYS A 44 -16.94 -25.36 -19.87
N PRO A 45 -15.78 -24.84 -20.31
CA PRO A 45 -15.43 -24.77 -21.72
C PRO A 45 -15.65 -26.11 -22.44
N GLY A 46 -16.25 -26.06 -23.63
CA GLY A 46 -16.61 -27.25 -24.40
C GLY A 46 -18.00 -27.18 -25.03
N ARG A 47 -18.40 -28.29 -25.67
CA ARG A 47 -19.72 -28.44 -26.31
C ARG A 47 -20.71 -28.97 -25.28
N HIS A 48 -21.85 -28.30 -25.16
CA HIS A 48 -22.93 -28.69 -24.27
C HIS A 48 -24.23 -28.81 -25.06
N PHE A 49 -25.02 -29.83 -24.73
CA PHE A 49 -26.36 -30.01 -25.25
C PHE A 49 -27.35 -29.70 -24.15
N SER A 50 -28.37 -28.93 -24.47
CA SER A 50 -29.42 -28.60 -23.52
C SER A 50 -30.80 -28.82 -24.14
N PHE A 51 -31.69 -29.45 -23.39
CA PHE A 51 -33.09 -29.63 -23.78
C PHE A 51 -33.99 -28.72 -22.94
N ALA A 52 -34.95 -28.08 -23.57
CA ALA A 52 -35.99 -27.28 -22.93
C ALA A 52 -37.22 -27.17 -23.82
N LEU A 53 -38.39 -27.13 -23.21
CA LEU A 53 -39.66 -27.02 -23.93
C LEU A 53 -39.88 -25.56 -24.41
N PRO A 54 -39.91 -25.28 -25.73
CA PRO A 54 -39.90 -23.90 -26.24
C PRO A 54 -41.06 -23.02 -25.77
N LEU A 55 -42.21 -23.64 -25.45
CA LEU A 55 -43.41 -22.94 -24.99
C LEU A 55 -43.49 -22.80 -23.46
N LEU A 56 -42.75 -23.60 -22.69
CA LEU A 56 -42.88 -23.66 -21.22
C LEU A 56 -41.61 -23.20 -20.48
N GLU A 57 -40.46 -23.21 -21.14
CA GLU A 57 -39.16 -22.94 -20.52
C GLU A 57 -38.35 -21.90 -21.31
N GLN A 58 -38.22 -20.69 -20.76
CA GLN A 58 -37.26 -19.70 -21.23
C GLN A 58 -35.86 -20.13 -20.78
N CYS A 59 -34.94 -20.30 -21.73
CA CYS A 59 -33.58 -20.70 -21.42
C CYS A 59 -32.60 -19.65 -21.94
N GLU A 60 -31.77 -19.16 -21.04
CA GLU A 60 -30.73 -18.19 -21.33
C GLU A 60 -29.39 -18.81 -20.97
N LEU A 61 -28.41 -18.62 -21.86
CA LEU A 61 -27.03 -19.00 -21.62
C LEU A 61 -26.22 -17.74 -21.34
N VAL A 62 -25.83 -17.54 -20.10
CA VAL A 62 -25.01 -16.40 -19.69
C VAL A 62 -23.54 -16.83 -19.71
N LEU A 63 -22.77 -16.27 -20.63
CA LEU A 63 -21.32 -16.46 -20.71
C LEU A 63 -20.63 -15.39 -19.89
N VAL A 64 -19.74 -15.82 -19.00
CA VAL A 64 -18.91 -14.96 -18.18
C VAL A 64 -17.46 -15.17 -18.56
N ASP A 65 -16.75 -14.09 -18.85
CA ASP A 65 -15.32 -14.13 -19.17
C ASP A 65 -14.52 -14.42 -17.91
N SER A 66 -13.77 -15.53 -17.93
CA SER A 66 -12.92 -15.96 -16.82
C SER A 66 -11.44 -15.69 -17.09
N LYS A 67 -11.10 -14.92 -18.12
CA LYS A 67 -9.72 -14.50 -18.39
C LYS A 67 -9.30 -13.39 -17.42
N ILE A 68 -7.98 -13.21 -17.31
CA ILE A 68 -7.40 -12.08 -16.58
C ILE A 68 -7.67 -10.80 -17.35
N ARG A 69 -8.22 -9.79 -16.65
CA ARG A 69 -8.60 -8.49 -17.18
C ARG A 69 -7.99 -7.37 -16.36
N ASN A 70 -7.80 -6.23 -17.00
CA ASN A 70 -7.29 -5.02 -16.36
C ASN A 70 -8.45 -4.05 -16.10
N LEU A 71 -8.52 -3.51 -14.88
CA LEU A 71 -9.43 -2.45 -14.47
C LEU A 71 -8.59 -1.25 -14.04
N GLU A 72 -8.75 -0.13 -14.74
CA GLU A 72 -8.13 1.13 -14.37
C GLU A 72 -9.05 1.88 -13.41
N ILE A 73 -8.52 2.25 -12.24
CA ILE A 73 -9.23 3.04 -11.23
C ILE A 73 -8.48 4.35 -11.05
N LEU A 74 -9.19 5.45 -11.26
CA LEU A 74 -8.69 6.80 -11.03
C LEU A 74 -9.45 7.40 -9.85
N SER A 75 -8.72 7.89 -8.85
CA SER A 75 -9.28 8.71 -7.79
C SER A 75 -8.89 10.17 -7.96
N GLN A 76 -9.86 11.07 -7.73
CA GLN A 76 -9.68 12.51 -7.84
C GLN A 76 -10.22 13.17 -6.57
N GLY A 77 -9.36 13.35 -5.57
CA GLY A 77 -9.70 13.95 -4.29
C GLY A 77 -10.49 13.03 -3.36
N ASP A 78 -10.59 11.74 -3.68
CA ASP A 78 -11.38 10.78 -2.90
C ASP A 78 -10.71 10.40 -1.56
N PHE A 79 -9.38 10.59 -1.43
CA PHE A 79 -8.62 10.05 -0.31
C PHE A 79 -7.80 11.09 0.43
N LEU A 80 -7.73 10.87 1.74
CA LEU A 80 -6.96 11.68 2.68
C LEU A 80 -5.91 10.80 3.36
N SER A 81 -4.66 11.27 3.37
CA SER A 81 -3.62 10.64 4.19
C SER A 81 -3.85 10.85 5.67
N ARG A 82 -3.10 10.11 6.49
CA ARG A 82 -3.06 10.29 7.95
C ARG A 82 -2.79 11.73 8.39
N ASP A 83 -1.96 12.45 7.64
CA ASP A 83 -1.59 13.85 7.94
C ASP A 83 -2.51 14.87 7.25
N GLN A 84 -3.71 14.44 6.82
CA GLN A 84 -4.73 15.29 6.20
C GLN A 84 -4.36 15.93 4.86
N TYR A 85 -3.49 15.29 4.07
CA TYR A 85 -3.26 15.68 2.67
C TYR A 85 -4.21 14.93 1.75
N LEU A 86 -4.84 15.65 0.81
CA LEU A 86 -5.61 15.07 -0.29
C LEU A 86 -4.69 14.41 -1.30
N ILE A 87 -5.12 13.27 -1.83
CA ILE A 87 -4.28 12.41 -2.69
C ILE A 87 -5.11 11.88 -3.84
N ASN A 88 -4.55 12.01 -5.04
CA ASN A 88 -5.06 11.41 -6.26
C ASN A 88 -4.18 10.19 -6.57
N ILE A 89 -4.81 9.03 -6.71
CA ILE A 89 -4.11 7.77 -6.97
C ILE A 89 -4.73 7.16 -8.21
N SER A 90 -3.87 6.82 -9.16
CA SER A 90 -4.25 5.99 -10.30
C SER A 90 -3.65 4.61 -10.13
N LEU A 91 -4.47 3.59 -10.34
CA LEU A 91 -4.04 2.20 -10.21
C LEU A 91 -4.68 1.32 -11.28
N ASN A 92 -3.97 0.27 -11.63
CA ASN A 92 -4.41 -0.76 -12.54
C ASN A 92 -4.52 -2.08 -11.77
N VAL A 93 -5.73 -2.61 -11.67
CA VAL A 93 -6.03 -3.87 -11.01
C VAL A 93 -6.15 -4.96 -12.07
N MET A 94 -5.34 -6.00 -11.93
CA MET A 94 -5.49 -7.23 -12.70
C MET A 94 -6.40 -8.17 -11.93
N TYR A 95 -7.54 -8.55 -12.50
CA TYR A 95 -8.52 -9.40 -11.84
C TYR A 95 -9.01 -10.50 -12.77
N GLN A 96 -9.54 -11.58 -12.18
CA GLN A 96 -10.24 -12.64 -12.90
C GLN A 96 -11.53 -13.03 -12.17
N VAL A 97 -12.51 -13.54 -12.91
CA VAL A 97 -13.77 -14.03 -12.34
C VAL A 97 -13.61 -15.48 -11.89
N VAL A 98 -13.74 -15.72 -10.59
CA VAL A 98 -13.70 -17.07 -10.00
C VAL A 98 -15.12 -17.62 -9.84
N ASP A 99 -16.02 -16.81 -9.31
CA ASP A 99 -17.44 -17.15 -9.16
C ASP A 99 -18.32 -16.43 -10.17
N ALA A 100 -18.42 -17.04 -11.35
CA ALA A 100 -19.27 -16.55 -12.44
C ALA A 100 -20.74 -16.41 -12.03
N ARG A 101 -21.26 -17.27 -11.16
CA ARG A 101 -22.69 -17.26 -10.79
C ARG A 101 -23.02 -15.98 -10.03
N ARG A 102 -22.23 -15.68 -9.01
CA ARG A 102 -22.40 -14.48 -8.19
C ARG A 102 -22.23 -13.22 -9.02
N VAL A 103 -21.16 -13.16 -9.82
CA VAL A 103 -20.87 -12.00 -10.69
C VAL A 103 -21.99 -11.73 -11.70
N ALA A 104 -22.62 -12.76 -12.27
CA ALA A 104 -23.62 -12.59 -13.32
C ALA A 104 -25.07 -12.50 -12.83
N LEU A 105 -25.40 -13.13 -11.69
CA LEU A 105 -26.80 -13.27 -11.24
C LEU A 105 -27.09 -12.56 -9.92
N GLU A 106 -26.07 -12.27 -9.09
CA GLU A 106 -26.26 -11.61 -7.79
C GLU A 106 -25.88 -10.11 -7.84
N LEU A 107 -24.98 -9.72 -8.74
CA LEU A 107 -24.53 -8.32 -8.90
C LEU A 107 -25.20 -7.66 -10.10
N SER A 108 -25.83 -6.50 -9.88
CA SER A 108 -26.41 -5.68 -10.96
C SER A 108 -25.34 -5.02 -11.82
N ASP A 109 -24.30 -4.46 -11.19
CA ASP A 109 -23.12 -3.93 -11.88
C ASP A 109 -21.84 -4.50 -11.25
N PRO A 110 -21.27 -5.56 -11.83
CA PRO A 110 -20.11 -6.24 -11.29
C PRO A 110 -18.85 -5.38 -11.28
N ILE A 111 -18.63 -4.54 -12.30
CA ILE A 111 -17.42 -3.73 -12.42
C ILE A 111 -17.48 -2.55 -11.46
N ALA A 112 -18.64 -1.90 -11.33
CA ALA A 112 -18.81 -0.82 -10.35
C ALA A 112 -18.66 -1.36 -8.92
N ALA A 113 -19.25 -2.53 -8.61
CA ALA A 113 -19.12 -3.15 -7.29
C ALA A 113 -17.64 -3.46 -6.95
N LEU A 114 -16.88 -4.04 -7.89
CA LEU A 114 -15.46 -4.29 -7.72
C LEU A 114 -14.68 -2.98 -7.54
N THR A 115 -14.99 -1.95 -8.34
CA THR A 115 -14.33 -0.63 -8.25
C THR A 115 -14.55 0.00 -6.88
N SER A 116 -15.78 -0.02 -6.36
CA SER A 116 -16.11 0.52 -5.03
C SER A 116 -15.37 -0.25 -3.94
N ALA A 117 -15.39 -1.59 -3.97
CA ALA A 117 -14.69 -2.40 -2.97
C ALA A 117 -13.18 -2.13 -2.94
N VAL A 118 -12.55 -1.99 -4.12
CA VAL A 118 -11.11 -1.65 -4.21
C VAL A 118 -10.87 -0.22 -3.73
N LYS A 119 -11.73 0.75 -4.10
CA LYS A 119 -11.62 2.14 -3.62
C LYS A 119 -11.74 2.23 -2.09
N ASP A 120 -12.66 1.49 -1.49
CA ASP A 120 -12.83 1.45 -0.04
C ASP A 120 -11.57 0.92 0.64
N SER A 121 -11.04 -0.22 0.17
CA SER A 121 -9.80 -0.80 0.70
C SER A 121 -8.59 0.12 0.49
N LEU A 122 -8.52 0.82 -0.65
CA LEU A 122 -7.50 1.81 -0.92
C LEU A 122 -7.60 3.00 0.04
N GLY A 123 -8.81 3.50 0.30
CA GLY A 123 -9.04 4.60 1.22
C GLY A 123 -8.55 4.27 2.63
N VAL A 124 -8.79 3.05 3.10
CA VAL A 124 -8.25 2.58 4.39
C VAL A 124 -6.72 2.52 4.37
N ALA A 125 -6.12 1.98 3.31
CA ALA A 125 -4.66 1.89 3.17
C ALA A 125 -3.99 3.28 3.20
N VAL A 126 -4.53 4.23 2.43
CA VAL A 126 -4.00 5.59 2.31
C VAL A 126 -4.19 6.37 3.62
N GLY A 127 -5.33 6.19 4.30
CA GLY A 127 -5.62 6.86 5.57
C GLY A 127 -4.67 6.47 6.70
N GLN A 128 -4.01 5.32 6.63
CA GLN A 128 -3.03 4.88 7.63
C GLN A 128 -1.62 5.46 7.38
N LEU A 129 -1.33 5.90 6.15
CA LEU A 129 0.00 6.32 5.73
C LEU A 129 0.17 7.84 5.83
N ARG A 130 1.36 8.26 6.24
CA ARG A 130 1.79 9.67 6.20
C ARG A 130 2.21 10.08 4.79
N MET A 131 2.19 11.38 4.52
CA MET A 131 2.59 11.96 3.22
C MET A 131 4.00 11.49 2.79
N GLU A 132 4.96 11.56 3.71
CA GLU A 132 6.34 11.14 3.46
C GLU A 132 6.45 9.64 3.10
N GLN A 133 5.67 8.80 3.78
CA GLN A 133 5.63 7.36 3.52
C GLN A 133 5.00 7.06 2.16
N LEU A 134 3.97 7.82 1.77
CA LEU A 134 3.33 7.66 0.46
C LEU A 134 4.25 8.01 -0.70
N VAL A 135 5.07 9.05 -0.55
CA VAL A 135 6.06 9.44 -1.57
C VAL A 135 7.18 8.40 -1.70
N ASN A 136 7.70 7.91 -0.57
CA ASN A 136 8.87 7.02 -0.59
C ASN A 136 8.51 5.55 -0.85
N GLN A 137 7.44 5.06 -0.22
CA GLN A 137 7.08 3.64 -0.19
C GLN A 137 5.60 3.37 -0.46
N GLY A 138 4.79 4.40 -0.77
CA GLY A 138 3.34 4.28 -0.88
C GLY A 138 2.90 3.25 -1.90
N ARG A 139 3.59 3.18 -3.05
CA ARG A 139 3.26 2.21 -4.12
C ARG A 139 3.35 0.76 -3.63
N VAL A 140 4.37 0.44 -2.85
CA VAL A 140 4.60 -0.93 -2.33
C VAL A 140 3.61 -1.22 -1.21
N HIS A 141 3.45 -0.31 -0.25
CA HIS A 141 2.52 -0.49 0.87
C HIS A 141 1.07 -0.62 0.42
N ILE A 142 0.62 0.24 -0.50
CA ILE A 142 -0.74 0.20 -1.05
C ILE A 142 -0.97 -1.12 -1.78
N ARG A 143 -0.03 -1.52 -2.65
CA ARG A 143 -0.12 -2.80 -3.37
C ARG A 143 -0.24 -3.97 -2.42
N GLN A 144 0.66 -4.05 -1.45
CA GLN A 144 0.70 -5.15 -0.48
C GLN A 144 -0.60 -5.19 0.34
N TYR A 145 -1.05 -4.04 0.84
CA TYR A 145 -2.28 -3.94 1.61
C TYR A 145 -3.50 -4.42 0.82
N LEU A 146 -3.63 -4.00 -0.45
CA LEU A 146 -4.75 -4.40 -1.31
C LEU A 146 -4.75 -5.89 -1.64
N LEU A 147 -3.57 -6.49 -1.82
CA LEU A 147 -3.45 -7.94 -2.05
C LEU A 147 -3.71 -8.74 -0.77
N ASP A 148 -3.25 -8.25 0.38
CA ASP A 148 -3.49 -8.90 1.68
C ASP A 148 -4.98 -8.85 2.09
N HIS A 149 -5.71 -7.81 1.65
CA HIS A 149 -7.15 -7.65 1.92
C HIS A 149 -8.03 -8.00 0.70
N ALA A 150 -7.52 -8.82 -0.23
CA ALA A 150 -8.26 -9.24 -1.42
C ALA A 150 -9.51 -10.10 -1.11
N GLU A 151 -9.70 -10.53 0.13
CA GLU A 151 -10.87 -11.29 0.59
C GLU A 151 -12.20 -10.58 0.28
N ILE A 152 -12.24 -9.24 0.36
CA ILE A 152 -13.44 -8.45 0.04
C ILE A 152 -13.81 -8.63 -1.43
N SER A 153 -12.85 -8.50 -2.34
CA SER A 153 -13.05 -8.73 -3.77
C SER A 153 -13.40 -10.19 -4.06
N TYR A 154 -12.79 -11.13 -3.34
CA TYR A 154 -13.07 -12.56 -3.46
C TYR A 154 -14.50 -12.90 -3.06
N SER A 155 -15.02 -12.25 -2.02
CA SER A 155 -16.41 -12.40 -1.57
C SER A 155 -17.42 -11.95 -2.63
N LEU A 156 -17.06 -10.99 -3.48
CA LEU A 156 -17.86 -10.55 -4.64
C LEU A 156 -17.75 -11.51 -5.84
N GLY A 157 -16.82 -12.47 -5.82
CA GLY A 157 -16.58 -13.45 -6.89
C GLY A 157 -15.37 -13.15 -7.78
N PHE A 158 -14.54 -12.15 -7.42
CA PHE A 158 -13.35 -11.75 -8.16
C PHE A 158 -12.06 -12.12 -7.42
N ALA A 159 -11.11 -12.73 -8.12
CA ALA A 159 -9.73 -12.82 -7.61
C ALA A 159 -8.91 -11.65 -8.15
N LEU A 160 -8.20 -10.96 -7.25
CA LEU A 160 -7.19 -9.99 -7.62
C LEU A 160 -5.88 -10.75 -7.85
N GLU A 161 -5.35 -10.68 -9.06
CA GLU A 161 -4.08 -11.33 -9.43
C GLU A 161 -2.89 -10.43 -9.14
N ASP A 162 -3.02 -9.14 -9.47
CA ASP A 162 -1.99 -8.14 -9.22
C ASP A 162 -2.62 -6.76 -9.11
N VAL A 163 -1.96 -5.86 -8.40
CA VAL A 163 -2.34 -4.44 -8.32
C VAL A 163 -1.12 -3.59 -8.60
N ARG A 164 -1.24 -2.69 -9.56
CA ARG A 164 -0.16 -1.77 -9.95
C ARG A 164 -0.58 -0.35 -9.68
N VAL A 165 0.16 0.35 -8.83
CA VAL A 165 -0.03 1.78 -8.62
C VAL A 165 0.67 2.53 -9.75
N SER A 166 -0.12 3.14 -10.63
CA SER A 166 0.37 3.87 -11.81
C SER A 166 1.01 5.19 -11.39
N ASP A 167 0.28 6.00 -10.63
CA ASP A 167 0.77 7.28 -10.13
C ASP A 167 0.13 7.70 -8.81
N ILE A 168 0.84 8.53 -8.04
CA ILE A 168 0.38 9.13 -6.79
C ILE A 168 0.66 10.63 -6.91
N ASN A 169 -0.40 11.42 -7.04
CA ASN A 169 -0.33 12.87 -7.19
C ASN A 169 -0.97 13.56 -5.98
N PHE A 170 -0.37 14.67 -5.57
CA PHE A 170 -0.79 15.48 -4.45
C PHE A 170 -1.20 16.86 -4.98
N PRO A 171 -2.52 17.16 -5.11
CA PRO A 171 -2.95 18.48 -5.53
C PRO A 171 -2.36 19.52 -4.58
N GLN A 172 -1.66 20.52 -5.13
CA GLN A 172 -0.95 21.55 -4.37
C GLN A 172 -1.92 22.52 -3.68
N THR A 173 -2.60 22.07 -2.64
CA THR A 173 -3.50 22.90 -1.85
C THR A 173 -3.15 22.76 -0.37
N ARG A 174 -2.02 23.33 0.04
CA ARG A 174 -1.66 23.53 1.46
C ARG A 174 -2.54 24.57 2.17
N GLY A 175 -3.56 25.14 1.52
CA GLY A 175 -4.02 26.48 1.82
C GLY A 175 -5.24 26.68 2.73
N ILE A 176 -6.08 25.68 3.02
CA ILE A 176 -7.43 26.03 3.55
C ILE A 176 -7.69 25.55 4.99
N ILE A 177 -7.13 24.42 5.43
CA ILE A 177 -7.55 23.84 6.73
C ILE A 177 -6.83 24.49 7.94
N ARG A 178 -5.62 25.03 7.77
CA ARG A 178 -4.86 25.62 8.89
C ARG A 178 -5.19 27.09 9.18
N GLN A 179 -5.83 27.79 8.25
CA GLN A 179 -6.12 29.22 8.41
C GLN A 179 -7.40 29.48 9.23
N VAL A 180 -8.36 28.55 9.19
CA VAL A 180 -9.64 28.69 9.91
C VAL A 180 -9.45 28.47 11.41
N GLU A 181 -8.66 27.48 11.83
CA GLU A 181 -8.35 27.25 13.26
C GLU A 181 -7.49 28.37 13.87
N GLY A 182 -6.57 28.94 13.10
CA GLY A 182 -5.74 30.06 13.56
C GLY A 182 -6.50 31.38 13.70
N MET A 183 -7.57 31.57 12.91
CA MET A 183 -8.44 32.74 13.00
C MET A 183 -9.51 32.60 14.08
N SER A 184 -10.08 31.40 14.28
CA SER A 184 -11.05 31.17 15.37
C SER A 184 -10.40 31.27 16.75
N ALA A 185 -9.21 30.69 16.94
CA ALA A 185 -8.50 30.76 18.21
C ALA A 185 -8.05 32.20 18.57
N ARG A 186 -7.73 33.02 17.57
CA ARG A 186 -7.41 34.45 17.78
C ARG A 186 -8.66 35.27 18.09
N GLN A 187 -9.75 35.04 17.38
CA GLN A 187 -11.02 35.74 17.63
C GLN A 187 -11.59 35.42 19.01
N GLU A 188 -11.51 34.17 19.45
CA GLU A 188 -12.00 33.73 20.76
C GLU A 188 -11.15 34.33 21.90
N ALA A 189 -9.82 34.34 21.75
CA ALA A 189 -8.92 35.00 22.69
C ALA A 189 -9.11 36.53 22.75
N GLU A 190 -9.36 37.18 21.61
CA GLU A 190 -9.66 38.61 21.55
C GLU A 190 -11.02 38.94 22.19
N HIS A 191 -12.05 38.10 21.97
CA HIS A 191 -13.36 38.30 22.57
C HIS A 191 -13.34 38.07 24.09
N GLU A 192 -12.61 37.07 24.56
CA GLU A 192 -12.43 36.81 26.00
C GLU A 192 -11.63 37.93 26.68
N ALA A 193 -10.58 38.44 26.03
CA ALA A 193 -9.81 39.57 26.54
C ALA A 193 -10.65 40.86 26.60
N ALA A 194 -11.49 41.12 25.59
CA ALA A 194 -12.40 42.27 25.58
C ALA A 194 -13.45 42.18 26.70
N LEU A 195 -14.01 41.00 26.94
CA LEU A 195 -14.98 40.78 28.03
C LEU A 195 -14.34 41.02 29.41
N LYS A 196 -13.10 40.53 29.62
CA LYS A 196 -12.34 40.77 30.85
C LYS A 196 -12.01 42.24 31.05
N MET A 197 -11.67 42.98 30.00
CA MET A 197 -11.45 44.43 30.10
C MET A 197 -12.71 45.19 30.47
N GLN A 198 -13.88 44.86 29.89
CA GLN A 198 -15.14 45.51 30.25
C GLN A 198 -15.54 45.30 31.72
N ILE A 199 -15.32 44.09 32.26
CA ILE A 199 -15.58 43.79 33.67
C ILE A 199 -14.63 44.59 34.58
N ALA A 200 -13.37 44.77 34.16
CA ALA A 200 -12.39 45.57 34.91
C ALA A 200 -12.71 47.08 34.85
N GLU A 201 -13.16 47.59 33.69
CA GLU A 201 -13.56 48.99 33.49
C GLU A 201 -14.79 49.35 34.33
N ALA A 202 -15.78 48.45 34.41
CA ALA A 202 -16.99 48.63 35.21
C ALA A 202 -16.75 48.69 36.73
N SER A 203 -15.54 48.35 37.19
CA SER A 203 -15.16 48.34 38.61
C SER A 203 -14.40 49.60 39.04
N ARG A 204 -14.29 50.62 38.18
CA ARG A 204 -13.47 51.81 38.45
C ARG A 204 -14.29 52.93 39.12
N PRO A 205 -13.92 53.42 40.32
CA PRO A 205 -14.65 54.50 40.98
C PRO A 205 -14.47 55.85 40.27
N VAL A 206 -15.58 56.53 39.99
CA VAL A 206 -15.65 57.85 39.33
C VAL A 206 -15.29 58.95 40.33
N ILE A 207 -14.25 59.74 40.04
CA ILE A 207 -13.91 60.96 40.79
C ILE A 207 -14.42 62.18 39.98
N PRO A 208 -15.17 63.13 40.57
CA PRO A 208 -15.67 64.29 39.84
C PRO A 208 -14.58 65.35 39.60
N PRO A 209 -14.61 66.08 38.45
CA PRO A 209 -13.57 67.05 38.10
C PRO A 209 -13.78 68.45 38.73
N PRO A 210 -12.71 69.20 39.02
CA PRO A 210 -12.79 70.62 39.41
C PRO A 210 -12.88 71.58 38.20
N PRO A 211 -13.26 72.86 38.40
CA PRO A 211 -13.72 73.75 37.33
C PRO A 211 -12.61 74.47 36.54
N ILE A 212 -12.99 74.87 35.31
CA ILE A 212 -12.17 75.43 34.21
C ILE A 212 -11.79 76.91 34.44
N GLN A 213 -10.56 77.29 34.08
CA GLN A 213 -10.17 78.68 33.79
C GLN A 213 -9.71 78.82 32.32
N HIS A 214 -10.28 79.79 31.60
CA HIS A 214 -9.92 80.19 30.25
C HIS A 214 -8.93 81.37 30.27
N VAL A 215 -7.89 81.33 29.43
CA VAL A 215 -7.18 82.54 28.95
C VAL A 215 -6.79 82.35 27.47
N ASN A 216 -6.80 83.47 26.73
CA ASN A 216 -6.99 83.63 25.29
C ASN A 216 -5.73 84.26 24.62
N ILE A 217 -5.43 83.82 23.38
CA ILE A 217 -4.83 84.52 22.19
C ILE A 217 -3.37 85.04 22.23
N VAL A 218 -2.59 84.75 21.17
CA VAL A 218 -2.00 85.67 20.14
C VAL A 218 -0.79 84.98 19.43
N ALA A 219 -0.78 84.99 18.09
CA ALA A 219 0.38 84.80 17.20
C ALA A 219 0.80 86.18 16.63
N PRO A 220 2.02 86.45 16.07
CA PRO A 220 2.40 85.92 14.74
C PRO A 220 3.90 85.93 14.27
N GLN A 221 4.16 85.25 13.12
CA GLN A 221 5.08 85.48 11.95
C GLN A 221 6.65 85.42 11.94
N SER A 222 7.15 84.90 10.78
CA SER A 222 8.41 85.14 10.00
C SER A 222 9.68 84.32 10.34
N SER A 223 10.59 83.88 9.44
CA SER A 223 10.78 83.86 7.96
C SER A 223 12.00 83.00 7.54
N ASN A 224 12.04 82.59 6.25
CA ASN A 224 13.18 82.36 5.32
C ASN A 224 14.13 81.12 5.34
N GLY A 225 14.32 80.55 4.13
CA GLY A 225 15.65 80.16 3.57
C GLY A 225 15.83 78.70 3.09
N ASN A 226 16.17 78.49 1.82
CA ASN A 226 16.49 77.22 1.10
C ASN A 226 17.81 77.43 0.29
N PRO A 227 18.46 76.49 -0.43
CA PRO A 227 18.65 75.02 -0.32
C PRO A 227 20.13 74.49 -0.48
N ALA A 228 20.28 73.16 -0.30
CA ALA A 228 21.23 72.11 -0.77
C ALA A 228 22.54 72.37 -1.58
N ALA A 229 23.60 71.57 -1.30
CA ALA A 229 24.37 70.72 -2.26
C ALA A 229 25.58 69.96 -1.62
N PHE A 230 26.04 68.90 -2.33
CA PHE A 230 27.25 68.04 -2.19
C PHE A 230 27.17 66.83 -1.24
N GLY A 231 27.58 65.59 -1.58
CA GLY A 231 28.18 64.97 -2.77
C GLY A 231 28.70 63.54 -2.45
N THR A 232 28.42 62.58 -3.34
CA THR A 232 29.16 61.36 -3.78
C THR A 232 29.99 60.42 -2.84
N SER A 233 29.81 59.10 -3.11
CA SER A 233 30.43 57.84 -2.60
C SER A 233 31.96 57.68 -2.80
N PRO A 234 32.68 56.63 -2.27
CA PRO A 234 32.60 55.20 -2.68
C PRO A 234 32.93 54.09 -1.61
N GLN A 235 32.74 52.80 -1.95
CA GLN A 235 33.20 51.55 -1.26
C GLN A 235 34.73 51.28 -1.49
N PRO A 236 35.46 50.25 -0.92
CA PRO A 236 35.05 48.93 -0.34
C PRO A 236 35.90 48.32 0.85
N ASN A 237 35.46 47.13 1.30
CA ASN A 237 36.22 45.93 1.75
C ASN A 237 36.74 45.67 3.19
N SER A 238 36.56 44.38 3.56
CA SER A 238 37.31 43.49 4.49
C SER A 238 36.98 43.45 5.99
N LEU A 239 36.64 42.24 6.46
CA LEU A 239 36.61 41.79 7.86
C LEU A 239 37.40 40.46 7.95
N PRO A 240 38.29 40.28 8.94
CA PRO A 240 39.11 39.07 9.08
C PRO A 240 38.46 37.97 9.95
N SER A 241 38.97 36.75 9.76
CA SER A 241 38.70 35.54 10.55
C SER A 241 39.79 35.28 11.59
N ALA A 242 39.39 34.93 12.81
CA ALA A 242 40.03 34.05 13.82
C ALA A 242 39.15 34.21 15.07
N GLY A 243 38.57 33.22 15.73
CA GLY A 243 39.05 31.89 16.05
C GLY A 243 39.04 31.81 17.58
N GLU A 244 38.03 31.14 18.16
CA GLU A 244 38.08 30.49 19.51
C GLU A 244 36.70 29.90 19.87
N SER A 245 36.63 28.57 19.94
CA SER A 245 35.76 27.80 20.85
C SER A 245 36.34 27.91 22.28
N PRO A 246 35.62 27.62 23.39
CA PRO A 246 34.56 26.60 23.51
C PRO A 246 33.40 26.94 24.47
N ALA A 247 32.27 26.23 24.34
CA ALA A 247 31.42 25.85 25.48
C ALA A 247 30.48 24.70 25.09
N ASN A 248 30.76 23.55 25.71
CA ASN A 248 30.11 22.26 25.56
C ASN A 248 28.75 22.27 26.28
N LEU A 249 27.68 21.77 25.65
CA LEU A 249 26.37 21.54 26.28
C LEU A 249 26.17 20.03 26.48
N PRO A 250 25.71 19.56 27.65
CA PRO A 250 25.61 18.13 27.94
C PRO A 250 24.44 17.47 27.20
N VAL A 251 24.72 16.31 26.60
CA VAL A 251 23.76 15.37 26.03
C VAL A 251 22.90 14.79 27.15
N ARG A 252 21.57 14.89 27.02
CA ARG A 252 20.62 14.18 27.88
C ARG A 252 20.56 12.71 27.45
N ASP A 253 21.15 11.83 28.26
CA ASP A 253 20.91 10.40 28.21
C ASP A 253 19.43 10.10 28.45
N LYS A 254 18.81 9.37 27.52
CA LYS A 254 17.54 8.67 27.77
C LYS A 254 17.88 7.23 28.17
N PRO A 255 17.29 6.69 29.24
CA PRO A 255 17.52 5.29 29.61
C PRO A 255 16.91 4.36 28.55
N VAL A 256 17.73 3.41 28.06
CA VAL A 256 17.30 2.29 27.23
C VAL A 256 16.53 1.32 28.14
N LEU A 257 15.21 1.24 27.95
CA LEU A 257 14.43 0.11 28.46
C LEU A 257 14.70 -1.09 27.53
N ALA A 258 15.33 -2.13 28.07
CA ALA A 258 15.49 -3.40 27.40
C ALA A 258 14.11 -4.01 27.09
N PRO A 259 13.86 -4.53 25.87
CA PRO A 259 12.67 -5.32 25.65
C PRO A 259 12.83 -6.67 26.36
N THR A 260 12.05 -6.87 27.43
CA THR A 260 11.78 -8.20 27.97
C THR A 260 11.09 -9.03 26.89
N ILE A 261 11.82 -9.97 26.32
CA ILE A 261 11.27 -11.01 25.44
C ILE A 261 10.44 -11.93 26.33
N ILE A 262 9.11 -11.75 26.34
CA ILE A 262 8.20 -12.85 26.61
C ILE A 262 8.05 -13.59 25.29
N ALA A 263 8.82 -14.67 25.13
CA ALA A 263 8.64 -15.61 24.06
C ALA A 263 7.24 -16.24 24.17
N GLN A 264 6.39 -15.98 23.18
CA GLN A 264 5.24 -16.83 22.88
C GLN A 264 5.52 -17.54 21.54
N PRO A 265 5.40 -18.86 21.47
CA PRO A 265 5.67 -19.61 20.24
C PRO A 265 4.49 -19.43 19.29
N ALA A 266 4.67 -18.64 18.24
CA ALA A 266 3.77 -18.66 17.10
C ALA A 266 4.00 -19.97 16.33
N SER A 267 3.08 -20.92 16.50
CA SER A 267 2.97 -22.14 15.70
C SER A 267 2.90 -21.78 14.21
N GLY A 268 3.95 -22.11 13.47
CA GLY A 268 4.04 -21.92 12.02
C GLY A 268 5.49 -21.88 11.59
N VAL A 269 6.15 -23.02 11.62
CA VAL A 269 7.56 -23.23 11.25
C VAL A 269 7.85 -22.65 9.85
N GLN A 270 8.33 -21.40 9.79
CA GLN A 270 8.78 -20.73 8.56
C GLN A 270 10.26 -21.07 8.33
N ALA A 271 10.63 -21.42 7.10
CA ALA A 271 12.03 -21.63 6.75
C ALA A 271 12.85 -20.34 6.90
N HIS A 272 14.16 -20.47 7.08
CA HIS A 272 15.06 -19.34 7.18
C HIS A 272 16.36 -19.60 6.41
N LEU A 273 16.98 -18.53 5.94
CA LEU A 273 18.32 -18.53 5.36
C LEU A 273 19.31 -18.07 6.45
N VAL A 274 20.39 -18.82 6.65
CA VAL A 274 21.47 -18.45 7.57
C VAL A 274 22.65 -17.97 6.76
N HIS A 275 23.10 -16.73 6.97
CA HIS A 275 24.28 -16.20 6.32
C HIS A 275 25.54 -16.88 6.86
N ASN A 276 26.34 -17.52 6.02
CA ASN A 276 27.47 -18.33 6.46
C ASN A 276 28.58 -17.49 7.14
N ALA A 277 28.79 -16.25 6.70
CA ALA A 277 29.87 -15.41 7.21
C ALA A 277 29.51 -14.66 8.51
N SER A 278 28.28 -14.18 8.65
CA SER A 278 27.85 -13.40 9.83
C SER A 278 26.98 -14.16 10.82
N GLY A 279 26.49 -15.35 10.45
CA GLY A 279 25.48 -16.09 11.20
C GLY A 279 24.09 -15.43 11.21
N ALA A 280 23.89 -14.34 10.47
CA ALA A 280 22.61 -13.64 10.43
C ALA A 280 21.52 -14.51 9.81
N THR A 281 20.35 -14.56 10.44
CA THR A 281 19.21 -15.35 9.95
C THR A 281 18.17 -14.47 9.28
N PHE A 282 17.73 -14.87 8.10
CA PHE A 282 16.66 -14.22 7.34
C PHE A 282 15.45 -15.14 7.22
N ASN A 283 14.30 -14.73 7.74
CA ASN A 283 13.08 -15.55 7.73
C ASN A 283 12.36 -15.46 6.37
N LEU A 284 12.01 -16.61 5.81
CA LEU A 284 11.21 -16.72 4.58
C LEU A 284 9.72 -16.73 4.96
N SER A 285 9.19 -15.54 5.27
CA SER A 285 7.80 -15.34 5.71
C SER A 285 6.81 -15.08 4.56
N ALA A 286 7.29 -14.56 3.42
CA ALA A 286 6.48 -14.27 2.24
C ALA A 286 6.43 -15.47 1.27
N SER A 287 5.35 -15.56 0.49
CA SER A 287 5.19 -16.58 -0.55
C SER A 287 6.22 -16.46 -1.68
N THR A 288 6.78 -15.26 -1.87
CA THR A 288 7.90 -15.00 -2.77
C THR A 288 8.90 -14.08 -2.07
N CYS A 289 10.16 -14.48 -2.04
CA CYS A 289 11.29 -13.72 -1.52
C CYS A 289 12.22 -13.40 -2.69
N THR A 290 12.36 -12.11 -3.05
CA THR A 290 13.30 -11.67 -4.09
C THR A 290 14.67 -11.39 -3.48
N ILE A 291 15.73 -11.69 -4.23
CA ILE A 291 17.12 -11.58 -3.78
C ILE A 291 17.92 -10.78 -4.82
N GLY A 292 18.65 -9.76 -4.38
CA GLY A 292 19.49 -8.95 -5.27
C GLY A 292 20.06 -7.71 -4.60
N ARG A 293 20.80 -6.90 -5.35
CA ARG A 293 21.47 -5.69 -4.83
C ARG A 293 20.54 -4.50 -4.63
N GLU A 294 19.44 -4.43 -5.37
CA GLU A 294 18.52 -3.30 -5.21
C GLU A 294 17.81 -3.37 -3.85
N PRO A 295 17.57 -2.21 -3.20
CA PRO A 295 16.97 -2.14 -1.88
C PRO A 295 15.49 -2.56 -1.85
N ASN A 296 14.89 -2.83 -3.02
CA ASN A 296 13.52 -3.32 -3.14
C ASN A 296 13.42 -4.86 -3.18
N ASN A 297 14.54 -5.59 -3.10
CA ASN A 297 14.52 -7.02 -2.91
C ASN A 297 14.15 -7.36 -1.47
N THR A 298 13.47 -8.49 -1.27
CA THR A 298 13.15 -9.01 0.06
C THR A 298 14.42 -9.33 0.86
N LEU A 299 15.43 -9.91 0.20
CA LEU A 299 16.79 -10.09 0.71
C LEU A 299 17.74 -9.22 -0.11
N VAL A 300 18.15 -8.09 0.48
CA VAL A 300 19.09 -7.16 -0.15
C VAL A 300 20.53 -7.64 0.10
N LEU A 301 21.29 -7.82 -0.98
CA LEU A 301 22.69 -8.21 -0.94
C LEU A 301 23.57 -7.01 -1.28
N ASP A 302 24.38 -6.54 -0.32
CA ASP A 302 25.36 -5.49 -0.57
C ASP A 302 26.63 -6.07 -1.21
N ASP A 303 26.51 -6.53 -2.46
CA ASP A 303 27.61 -7.13 -3.22
C ASP A 303 27.55 -6.74 -4.70
N GLY A 304 28.63 -6.16 -5.21
CA GLY A 304 28.78 -5.74 -6.61
C GLY A 304 28.67 -6.89 -7.62
N LEU A 305 28.89 -8.14 -7.20
CA LEU A 305 28.69 -9.32 -8.05
C LEU A 305 27.23 -9.84 -8.06
N SER A 306 26.36 -9.29 -7.21
CA SER A 306 24.94 -9.58 -7.25
C SER A 306 24.22 -8.62 -8.22
N SER A 307 23.20 -9.15 -8.91
CA SER A 307 22.42 -8.39 -9.88
C SER A 307 21.32 -7.63 -9.17
N ARG A 308 20.78 -6.60 -9.82
CA ARG A 308 19.72 -5.76 -9.28
C ARG A 308 18.53 -6.58 -8.78
N TYR A 309 18.07 -7.53 -9.59
CA TYR A 309 17.22 -8.65 -9.19
C TYR A 309 17.96 -9.91 -9.66
N HIS A 310 18.44 -10.73 -8.74
CA HIS A 310 19.38 -11.81 -9.05
C HIS A 310 18.69 -13.18 -9.00
N ALA A 311 17.96 -13.45 -7.93
CA ALA A 311 17.19 -14.68 -7.78
C ALA A 311 15.90 -14.42 -7.01
N GLN A 312 15.01 -15.40 -6.99
CA GLN A 312 13.85 -15.39 -6.11
C GLN A 312 13.61 -16.79 -5.54
N ILE A 313 13.13 -16.85 -4.30
CA ILE A 313 12.65 -18.06 -3.66
C ILE A 313 11.13 -17.98 -3.62
N THR A 314 10.45 -18.94 -4.22
CA THR A 314 8.99 -19.07 -4.17
C THR A 314 8.59 -20.22 -3.26
N GLN A 315 7.47 -20.06 -2.59
CA GLN A 315 6.85 -21.06 -1.75
C GLN A 315 5.67 -21.69 -2.51
N SER A 316 5.67 -23.00 -2.68
CA SER A 316 4.57 -23.75 -3.28
C SER A 316 4.07 -24.84 -2.32
N ARG A 317 2.85 -25.35 -2.55
CA ARG A 317 2.35 -26.55 -1.86
C ARG A 317 2.35 -27.72 -2.83
N ASP A 318 2.85 -28.88 -2.40
CA ASP A 318 2.73 -30.10 -3.19
C ASP A 318 1.31 -30.70 -3.11
N ALA A 319 1.08 -31.78 -3.85
CA ALA A 319 -0.21 -32.47 -3.90
C ALA A 319 -0.67 -33.03 -2.54
N GLN A 320 0.24 -33.11 -1.57
CA GLN A 320 0.04 -33.59 -0.21
C GLN A 320 -0.12 -32.41 0.77
N GLY A 321 -0.09 -31.17 0.29
CA GLY A 321 -0.26 -29.95 1.07
C GLY A 321 1.00 -29.52 1.83
N GLN A 322 2.16 -30.15 1.62
CA GLN A 322 3.41 -29.75 2.24
C GLN A 322 4.03 -28.55 1.53
N ILE A 323 4.63 -27.66 2.31
CA ILE A 323 5.32 -26.48 1.80
C ILE A 323 6.65 -26.88 1.17
N GLN A 324 6.87 -26.50 -0.08
CA GLN A 324 8.12 -26.62 -0.82
C GLN A 324 8.67 -25.23 -1.13
N TYR A 325 9.99 -25.06 -1.08
CA TYR A 325 10.64 -23.82 -1.52
C TYR A 325 11.42 -24.10 -2.80
N GLN A 326 11.29 -23.20 -3.77
CA GLN A 326 11.98 -23.30 -5.05
C GLN A 326 12.78 -22.01 -5.28
N LEU A 327 14.07 -22.15 -5.60
CA LEU A 327 14.95 -21.06 -5.98
C LEU A 327 15.00 -20.94 -7.51
N ILE A 328 14.81 -19.73 -8.02
CA ILE A 328 14.85 -19.41 -9.45
C ILE A 328 15.85 -18.28 -9.65
N ASP A 329 16.85 -18.50 -10.49
CA ASP A 329 17.72 -17.42 -10.99
C ASP A 329 16.94 -16.62 -12.04
N VAL A 330 16.77 -15.31 -11.85
CA VAL A 330 15.92 -14.46 -12.73
C VAL A 330 16.69 -13.86 -13.91
N GLY A 331 17.81 -14.47 -14.30
CA GLY A 331 18.65 -14.01 -15.41
C GLY A 331 19.85 -13.19 -14.94
N SER A 332 20.44 -13.58 -13.82
CA SER A 332 21.58 -12.90 -13.23
C SER A 332 22.85 -12.97 -14.08
N SER A 333 23.68 -11.94 -13.97
CA SER A 333 24.92 -11.83 -14.76
C SER A 333 25.98 -12.86 -14.35
N ASN A 334 26.12 -13.10 -13.04
CA ASN A 334 27.14 -14.01 -12.49
C ASN A 334 26.58 -15.41 -12.14
N GLY A 335 25.26 -15.61 -12.25
CA GLY A 335 24.59 -16.86 -11.92
C GLY A 335 24.37 -17.07 -10.42
N THR A 336 23.32 -17.83 -10.12
CA THR A 336 23.03 -18.38 -8.79
C THR A 336 23.57 -19.81 -8.69
N PHE A 337 24.14 -20.18 -7.55
CA PHE A 337 24.68 -21.53 -7.32
C PHE A 337 24.02 -22.17 -6.11
N VAL A 338 23.74 -23.47 -6.19
CA VAL A 338 23.24 -24.30 -5.09
C VAL A 338 24.20 -25.47 -4.89
N ASN A 339 24.76 -25.61 -3.70
CA ASN A 339 25.80 -26.61 -3.36
C ASN A 339 26.96 -26.63 -4.37
N GLY A 340 27.37 -25.45 -4.85
CA GLY A 340 28.45 -25.30 -5.84
C GLY A 340 28.03 -25.51 -7.31
N GLN A 341 26.84 -26.04 -7.58
CA GLN A 341 26.33 -26.20 -8.95
C GLN A 341 25.57 -24.94 -9.39
N ARG A 342 25.91 -24.40 -10.57
CA ARG A 342 25.20 -23.25 -11.16
C ARG A 342 23.80 -23.65 -11.60
N LEU A 343 22.80 -22.84 -11.26
CA LEU A 343 21.44 -23.02 -11.73
C LEU A 343 21.30 -22.57 -13.19
N THR A 344 20.39 -23.21 -13.92
CA THR A 344 19.95 -22.71 -15.22
C THR A 344 19.04 -21.50 -15.00
N PRO A 345 19.27 -20.36 -15.68
CA PRO A 345 18.39 -19.20 -15.59
C PRO A 345 16.93 -19.55 -15.89
N HIS A 346 16.01 -18.96 -15.12
CA HIS A 346 14.56 -19.14 -15.18
C HIS A 346 14.04 -20.58 -14.92
N GLN A 347 14.90 -21.50 -14.48
CA GLN A 347 14.50 -22.85 -14.11
C GLN A 347 14.37 -22.97 -12.58
N PRO A 348 13.22 -23.46 -12.04
CA PRO A 348 13.08 -23.70 -10.61
C PRO A 348 13.96 -24.84 -10.10
N CYS A 349 14.70 -24.59 -9.03
CA CYS A 349 15.46 -25.59 -8.27
C CYS A 349 14.84 -25.76 -6.89
N THR A 350 14.43 -26.98 -6.53
CA THR A 350 13.84 -27.24 -5.21
C THR A 350 14.91 -27.16 -4.12
N LEU A 351 14.64 -26.40 -3.05
CA LEU A 351 15.52 -26.26 -1.90
C LEU A 351 15.20 -27.29 -0.82
N THR A 352 16.24 -27.95 -0.33
CA THR A 352 16.19 -28.89 0.80
C THR A 352 17.00 -28.33 1.98
N PRO A 353 16.58 -28.59 3.24
CA PRO A 353 17.34 -28.15 4.42
C PRO A 353 18.82 -28.56 4.34
N GLY A 354 19.72 -27.62 4.59
CA GLY A 354 21.17 -27.79 4.45
C GLY A 354 21.73 -27.36 3.09
N ASN A 355 20.90 -26.97 2.11
CA ASN A 355 21.42 -26.44 0.84
C ASN A 355 22.11 -25.09 1.03
N ILE A 356 23.31 -24.97 0.45
CA ILE A 356 24.11 -23.74 0.43
C ILE A 356 23.81 -23.00 -0.87
N ILE A 357 23.26 -21.81 -0.76
CA ILE A 357 22.94 -20.91 -1.86
C ILE A 357 24.03 -19.84 -1.94
N ARG A 358 24.73 -19.76 -3.07
CA ARG A 358 25.73 -18.72 -3.31
C ARG A 358 25.26 -17.77 -4.41
N ILE A 359 25.23 -16.48 -4.06
CA ILE A 359 24.89 -15.38 -4.96
C ILE A 359 25.99 -14.32 -4.82
N GLY A 360 26.74 -14.08 -5.88
CA GLY A 360 27.96 -13.30 -5.81
C GLY A 360 28.97 -13.92 -4.83
N ASN A 361 29.39 -13.14 -3.84
CA ASN A 361 30.29 -13.45 -2.74
C ASN A 361 29.54 -13.87 -1.46
N GLN A 362 28.21 -13.81 -1.45
CA GLN A 362 27.41 -14.15 -0.28
C GLN A 362 26.95 -15.60 -0.33
N GLU A 363 27.13 -16.33 0.77
CA GLU A 363 26.66 -17.70 0.94
C GLU A 363 25.62 -17.80 2.07
N TRP A 364 24.52 -18.49 1.76
CA TRP A 364 23.38 -18.64 2.63
C TRP A 364 22.97 -20.10 2.73
N THR A 365 22.88 -20.63 3.94
CA THR A 365 22.38 -21.99 4.18
C THR A 365 20.87 -21.97 4.39
N PHE A 366 20.14 -22.73 3.59
CA PHE A 366 18.70 -22.91 3.75
C PHE A 366 18.41 -23.88 4.89
N SER A 367 17.61 -23.45 5.86
CA SER A 367 17.24 -24.22 7.04
C SER A 367 15.73 -24.19 7.26
N ARG A 368 15.18 -25.28 7.80
CA ARG A 368 13.81 -25.38 8.28
C ARG A 368 13.87 -25.80 9.74
N PRO A 369 13.11 -25.18 10.66
CA PRO A 369 12.99 -25.73 11.99
C PRO A 369 12.43 -27.16 11.90
N HIS A 370 13.25 -28.16 12.20
CA HIS A 370 12.80 -29.53 12.33
C HIS A 370 11.97 -29.62 13.62
N PRO A 371 10.74 -30.15 13.61
CA PRO A 371 10.07 -30.48 14.87
C PRO A 371 10.98 -31.43 15.65
N PRO A 372 11.21 -31.23 16.96
CA PRO A 372 12.07 -32.10 17.74
C PRO A 372 11.60 -33.55 17.57
N ALA A 373 12.54 -34.43 17.17
CA ALA A 373 12.28 -35.85 17.08
C ALA A 373 11.65 -36.35 18.40
N PRO A 374 10.64 -37.24 18.37
CA PRO A 374 10.05 -37.76 19.58
C PRO A 374 11.14 -38.43 20.42
N SER A 375 11.44 -37.83 21.57
CA SER A 375 12.36 -38.39 22.56
C SER A 375 11.91 -39.81 22.91
N PRO A 376 12.81 -40.82 22.92
CA PRO A 376 12.44 -42.19 23.26
C PRO A 376 11.86 -42.20 24.67
N LYS A 377 10.66 -42.79 24.81
CA LYS A 377 10.00 -42.97 26.11
C LYS A 377 10.95 -43.70 27.05
N SER A 378 11.47 -42.98 28.05
CA SER A 378 12.11 -43.57 29.22
C SER A 378 11.09 -44.44 29.95
N GLY A 379 11.13 -45.74 29.70
CA GLY A 379 10.42 -46.74 30.48
C GLY A 379 11.04 -46.86 31.87
N ARG A 380 10.35 -46.33 32.88
CA ARG A 380 10.55 -46.59 34.31
C ARG A 380 9.18 -46.38 34.96
N GLY A 381 8.53 -47.30 35.64
CA GLY A 381 8.81 -48.68 36.00
C GLY A 381 7.54 -49.25 36.64
N GLY A 382 7.55 -50.54 37.01
CA GLY A 382 6.43 -51.16 37.72
C GLY A 382 6.81 -52.55 38.19
N VAL A 383 7.66 -52.61 39.21
CA VAL A 383 7.73 -53.75 40.13
C VAL A 383 6.62 -53.52 41.14
N GLY A 384 5.72 -54.49 41.27
CA GLY A 384 4.65 -54.56 42.25
C GLY A 384 4.13 -55.97 42.29
#